data_AF-A0A6J4I6P8-F1
#
_entry.id   AF-A0A6J4I6P8-F1
#
_cell.length_a   1.000
_cell.length_b   1.000
_cell.length_c   1.000
_cell.angle_alpha   90.00
_cell.angle_beta   90.00
_cell.angle_gamma   90.00
#
_symmetry.space_group_name_H-M   'P 1'
#
loop_
_entity.id
_entity.type
_entity.pdbx_description
1 polymer ?
#
loop_
_entity_poly.entity_id
_entity_poly.type
_entity_poly.pdbx_seq_one_letter_code
_entity_poly.pdbx_strand_id
1 'polypeptide(L)'
;MTYATAQDVAVELGRPASSQAESDQWDAWLARAERNIARGFTQASLVLATQVGLGAPTEDDVRDVEVSAVLRKIANPSGFTSVTRSIDDATLTTRREGPGVDGDPLAITDAEWKILLPVASAQGGAFTVDTLGTSGVHMPWCALYFAALYCSCGADLTNFEYPLYEGGALTEGSEL
;
A
#
# COMPACT_ATOMS: atom_id res chain seq x y z
N MET A 1 22.86 5.84 -5.05
CA MET A 1 22.69 7.29 -5.22
C MET A 1 22.23 7.81 -3.86
N THR A 2 22.25 9.11 -3.62
CA THR A 2 21.77 9.68 -2.37
C THR A 2 21.00 10.92 -2.77
N TYR A 3 19.70 10.96 -2.48
CA TYR A 3 18.81 12.01 -2.97
C TYR A 3 18.74 13.20 -2.01
N ALA A 4 18.83 12.92 -0.70
CA ALA A 4 18.87 13.91 0.37
C ALA A 4 20.16 13.82 1.19
N THR A 5 20.56 14.95 1.78
CA THR A 5 21.74 15.09 2.65
C THR A 5 21.37 15.67 4.01
N ALA A 6 22.25 15.54 5.01
CA ALA A 6 22.07 16.21 6.30
C ALA A 6 21.89 17.74 6.17
N GLN A 7 22.39 18.37 5.10
CA GLN A 7 22.19 19.80 4.86
C GLN A 7 20.72 20.12 4.50
N ASP A 8 20.05 19.26 3.74
CA ASP A 8 18.63 19.44 3.39
C ASP A 8 17.77 19.36 4.66
N VAL A 9 18.09 18.43 5.56
CA VAL A 9 17.46 18.33 6.88
C VAL A 9 17.71 19.59 7.71
N ALA A 10 18.93 20.14 7.69
CA ALA A 10 19.26 21.36 8.43
C ALA A 10 18.47 22.59 7.94
N VAL A 11 18.28 22.71 6.62
CA VAL A 11 17.49 23.78 6.01
C VAL A 11 16.04 23.69 6.45
N GLU A 12 15.43 22.51 6.34
CA GLU A 12 14.01 22.32 6.67
C GLU A 12 13.74 22.39 8.18
N LEU A 13 14.68 21.93 9.00
CA LEU A 13 14.61 22.05 10.45
C LEU A 13 14.82 23.51 10.93
N GLY A 14 15.35 24.38 10.07
CA GLY A 14 15.67 25.78 10.39
C GLY A 14 16.85 25.94 11.36
N ARG A 15 17.66 24.89 11.56
CA ARG A 15 18.87 24.94 12.38
C ARG A 15 19.95 23.98 11.86
N PRO A 16 21.23 24.32 11.99
CA PRO A 16 22.30 23.35 11.75
C PRO A 16 22.29 22.23 12.79
N ALA A 17 22.95 21.12 12.45
CA ALA A 17 23.32 20.10 13.40
C ALA A 17 24.21 20.72 14.51
N SER A 18 23.96 20.33 15.75
CA SER A 18 24.69 20.79 16.94
C SER A 18 26.08 20.15 17.06
N SER A 19 26.31 19.03 16.36
CA SER A 19 27.58 18.31 16.35
C SER A 19 27.71 17.44 15.09
N GLN A 20 28.94 17.02 14.78
CA GLN A 20 29.20 16.06 13.71
C GLN A 20 28.46 14.73 13.93
N ALA A 21 28.34 14.28 15.18
CA ALA A 21 27.61 13.06 15.49
C ALA A 21 26.11 13.16 15.18
N GLU A 22 25.51 14.36 15.32
CA GLU A 22 24.12 14.59 14.94
C GLU A 22 23.95 14.60 13.41
N SER A 23 24.86 15.23 12.67
CA SER A 23 24.81 15.16 11.20
C SER A 23 25.01 13.74 10.67
N ASP A 24 25.97 13.00 11.23
CA ASP A 24 26.21 11.60 10.86
C ASP A 24 25.00 10.71 11.17
N GLN A 25 24.28 11.02 12.26
CA GLN A 25 23.04 10.36 12.61
C GLN A 25 21.92 10.68 11.60
N TRP A 26 21.80 11.92 11.15
CA TRP A 26 20.83 12.31 10.12
C TRP A 26 21.12 11.59 8.80
N ASP A 27 22.38 11.53 8.36
CA ASP A 27 22.78 10.79 7.16
C ASP A 27 22.44 9.29 7.27
N ALA A 28 22.67 8.69 8.44
CA ALA A 28 22.31 7.29 8.68
C ALA A 28 20.79 7.05 8.60
N TRP A 29 19.98 8.01 9.04
CA TRP A 29 18.52 7.94 8.95
C TRP A 29 18.02 8.18 7.53
N LEU A 30 18.57 9.13 6.79
CA LEU A 30 18.29 9.35 5.37
C LEU A 30 18.59 8.09 4.56
N ALA A 31 19.76 7.49 4.75
CA ALA A 31 20.12 6.24 4.09
C ALA A 31 19.16 5.08 4.45
N ARG A 32 18.59 5.07 5.66
CA ARG A 32 17.57 4.09 6.05
C ARG A 32 16.23 4.38 5.38
N ALA A 33 15.81 5.64 5.28
CA ALA A 33 14.61 6.05 4.56
C ALA A 33 14.71 5.67 3.08
N GLU A 34 15.84 5.96 2.41
CA GLU A 34 16.08 5.56 1.02
C GLU A 34 15.92 4.05 0.84
N ARG A 35 16.51 3.25 1.73
CA ARG A 35 16.34 1.78 1.71
C ARG A 35 14.88 1.36 1.92
N ASN A 36 14.11 2.08 2.75
CA ASN A 36 12.68 1.80 2.94
C ASN A 36 11.91 2.05 1.64
N ILE A 37 12.19 3.18 0.99
CA ILE A 37 11.60 3.55 -0.31
C ILE A 37 11.95 2.49 -1.35
N ALA A 38 13.24 2.16 -1.51
CA ALA A 38 13.70 1.16 -2.47
C ALA A 38 13.04 -0.23 -2.26
N ARG A 39 12.84 -0.64 -1.00
CA ARG A 39 12.11 -1.89 -0.70
C ARG A 39 10.64 -1.82 -1.10
N GLY A 40 9.95 -0.71 -0.86
CA GLY A 40 8.55 -0.55 -1.29
C GLY A 40 8.40 -0.56 -2.81
N PHE A 41 9.31 0.11 -3.54
CA PHE A 41 9.34 0.01 -5.01
C PHE A 41 9.56 -1.43 -5.47
N THR A 42 10.48 -2.16 -4.83
CA THR A 42 10.74 -3.58 -5.15
C THR A 42 9.49 -4.44 -4.93
N GLN A 43 8.73 -4.20 -3.86
CA GLN A 43 7.45 -4.89 -3.61
C GLN A 43 6.40 -4.60 -4.69
N ALA A 44 6.41 -3.39 -5.25
CA ALA A 44 5.58 -3.01 -6.40
C ALA A 44 6.13 -3.51 -7.74
N SER A 45 7.20 -4.33 -7.75
CA SER A 45 7.90 -4.77 -8.96
C SER A 45 8.48 -3.63 -9.81
N LEU A 46 8.85 -2.52 -9.15
CA LEU A 46 9.47 -1.34 -9.75
C LEU A 46 10.90 -1.15 -9.22
N VAL A 47 11.72 -0.41 -9.98
CA VAL A 47 13.09 -0.03 -9.57
C VAL A 47 13.13 1.49 -9.40
N LEU A 48 13.42 1.97 -8.19
CA LEU A 48 13.42 3.40 -7.85
C LEU A 48 14.24 4.24 -8.84
N ALA A 49 15.51 3.87 -9.06
CA ALA A 49 16.40 4.60 -9.97
C ALA A 49 15.87 4.70 -11.42
N THR A 50 15.15 3.66 -11.89
CA THR A 50 14.52 3.67 -13.20
C THR A 50 13.32 4.62 -13.23
N GLN A 51 12.48 4.61 -12.19
CA GLN A 51 11.31 5.48 -12.10
C GLN A 51 11.71 6.96 -11.98
N VAL A 52 12.77 7.24 -11.22
CA VAL A 52 13.37 8.58 -11.15
C VAL A 52 13.94 9.03 -12.49
N GLY A 53 14.62 8.14 -13.22
CA GLY A 53 15.08 8.44 -14.58
C GLY A 53 13.95 8.69 -15.59
N LEU A 54 12.73 8.22 -15.31
CA LEU A 54 11.52 8.51 -16.09
C LEU A 54 10.80 9.79 -15.61
N GLY A 55 11.24 10.40 -14.51
CA GLY A 55 10.68 11.62 -13.94
C GLY A 55 9.38 11.39 -13.13
N ALA A 56 9.07 10.16 -12.75
CA ALA A 56 7.87 9.83 -11.98
C ALA A 56 8.16 8.68 -11.00
N PRO A 57 8.60 8.95 -9.75
CA PRO A 57 8.70 10.27 -9.11
C PRO A 57 9.95 11.07 -9.53
N THR A 58 9.99 12.38 -9.28
CA THR A 58 11.21 13.19 -9.52
C THR A 58 12.24 12.98 -8.41
N GLU A 59 13.50 13.40 -8.63
CA GLU A 59 14.53 13.39 -7.58
C GLU A 59 14.15 14.26 -6.37
N ASP A 60 13.48 15.39 -6.62
CA ASP A 60 13.04 16.29 -5.56
C ASP A 60 11.90 15.68 -4.73
N ASP A 61 10.96 14.95 -5.35
CA ASP A 61 9.91 14.23 -4.62
C ASP A 61 10.49 13.19 -3.65
N VAL A 62 11.54 12.47 -4.09
CA VAL A 62 12.23 11.49 -3.25
C VAL A 62 12.96 12.21 -2.11
N ARG A 63 13.63 13.32 -2.39
CA ARG A 63 14.31 14.16 -1.37
C ARG A 63 13.33 14.65 -0.31
N ASP A 64 12.18 15.20 -0.71
CA ASP A 64 11.18 15.75 0.19
C ASP A 64 10.61 14.68 1.13
N VAL A 65 10.34 13.48 0.61
CA VAL A 65 9.86 12.35 1.41
C VAL A 65 10.92 11.85 2.39
N GLU A 66 12.18 11.72 1.96
CA GLU A 66 13.28 11.32 2.83
C GLU A 66 13.48 12.32 3.99
N VAL A 67 13.48 13.61 3.69
CA VAL A 67 13.61 14.69 4.70
C VAL A 67 12.41 14.70 5.65
N SER A 68 11.18 14.61 5.14
CA SER A 68 9.96 14.53 5.96
C SER A 68 10.01 13.38 6.97
N ALA A 69 10.42 12.19 6.53
CA ALA A 69 10.55 11.02 7.40
C ALA A 69 11.58 11.24 8.52
N VAL A 70 12.72 11.87 8.20
CA VAL A 70 13.75 12.20 9.19
C VAL A 70 13.28 13.27 10.17
N LEU A 71 12.59 14.32 9.72
CA LEU A 71 12.02 15.34 10.60
C LEU A 71 10.99 14.76 11.56
N ARG A 72 10.16 13.82 11.09
CA ARG A 72 9.24 13.06 11.94
C ARG A 72 10.01 12.24 13.00
N LYS A 73 11.12 11.61 12.61
CA LYS A 73 12.00 10.89 13.55
C LYS A 73 12.66 11.81 14.58
N ILE A 74 13.12 13.00 14.19
CA ILE A 74 13.67 14.01 15.10
C ILE A 74 12.60 14.47 16.09
N ALA A 75 11.37 14.73 15.61
CA ALA A 75 10.28 15.19 16.43
C ALA A 75 9.70 14.11 17.38
N ASN A 76 9.89 12.83 17.07
CA ASN A 76 9.47 11.70 17.91
C ASN A 76 10.44 10.51 17.78
N PRO A 77 11.61 10.56 18.45
CA PRO A 77 12.64 9.55 18.27
C PRO A 77 12.21 8.17 18.78
N SER A 78 11.39 8.11 19.81
CA SER A 78 10.90 6.88 20.43
C SER A 78 9.64 6.30 19.77
N GLY A 79 8.97 7.04 18.87
CA GLY A 79 7.79 6.57 18.16
C GLY A 79 6.54 6.40 19.02
N PHE A 80 6.53 6.91 20.26
CA PHE A 80 5.36 6.80 21.12
C PHE A 80 4.18 7.60 20.59
N THR A 81 3.00 6.99 20.58
CA THR A 81 1.72 7.62 20.24
C THR A 81 1.10 8.33 21.44
N SER A 82 1.49 7.97 22.66
CA SER A 82 1.12 8.70 23.87
C SER A 82 2.24 8.68 24.89
N VAL A 83 2.51 9.83 25.50
CA VAL A 83 3.45 9.97 26.62
C VAL A 83 2.68 10.55 27.79
N THR A 84 2.62 9.80 28.89
CA THR A 84 2.08 10.26 30.17
C THR A 84 3.24 10.60 31.10
N ARG A 85 3.24 11.82 31.62
CA ARG A 85 4.19 12.29 32.63
C ARG A 85 3.44 12.67 33.89
N SER A 86 3.79 12.03 35.00
CA SER A 86 3.35 12.48 36.32
C SER A 86 4.31 13.56 36.81
N ILE A 87 3.77 14.71 37.19
CA ILE A 87 4.52 15.84 37.75
C ILE A 87 3.81 16.17 39.06
N ASP A 88 4.51 15.92 40.17
CA ASP A 88 4.01 16.08 41.54
C ASP A 88 2.60 15.48 41.75
N ASP A 89 1.58 16.33 41.77
CA ASP A 89 0.17 16.04 42.03
C ASP A 89 -0.69 15.94 40.76
N ALA A 90 -0.12 16.20 39.58
CA ALA A 90 -0.81 16.17 38.30
C ALA A 90 -0.25 15.12 37.35
N THR A 91 -1.10 14.69 36.41
CA THR A 91 -0.69 13.82 35.31
C THR A 91 -1.00 14.51 34.00
N LEU A 92 0.05 14.74 33.20
CA LEU A 92 -0.03 15.29 31.85
C LEU A 92 0.10 14.15 30.85
N THR A 93 -0.97 13.89 30.10
CA THR A 93 -0.94 12.93 29.00
C THR A 93 -0.92 13.70 27.68
N THR A 94 0.18 13.58 26.95
CA THR A 94 0.29 14.07 25.58
C THR A 94 0.07 12.90 24.65
N ARG A 95 -1.04 12.90 23.92
CA ARG A 95 -1.29 11.96 22.83
C ARG A 95 -0.86 12.63 21.52
N ARG A 96 -0.02 11.95 20.76
CA ARG A 96 0.31 12.32 19.38
C ARG A 96 -0.49 11.42 18.45
N GLU A 97 -1.53 11.98 17.87
CA GLU A 97 -2.26 11.39 16.76
C GLU A 97 -1.51 11.77 15.49
N GLY A 98 -0.83 10.80 14.88
CA GLY A 98 -0.03 11.05 13.69
C GLY A 98 0.33 9.74 13.01
N PRO A 99 0.66 9.77 11.71
CA PRO A 99 0.95 8.58 10.93
C PRO A 99 2.34 8.05 11.31
N GLY A 100 2.41 7.30 12.41
CA GLY A 100 3.49 6.37 12.67
C GLY A 100 3.00 5.00 12.20
N VAL A 101 3.46 4.54 11.04
CA VAL A 101 3.22 3.16 10.61
C VAL A 101 3.95 2.26 11.62
N ASP A 102 3.19 1.51 12.41
CA ASP A 102 3.68 0.45 13.31
C ASP A 102 4.84 0.85 14.24
N GLY A 103 4.89 2.11 14.67
CA GLY A 103 5.86 2.59 15.68
C GLY A 103 7.28 2.85 15.19
N ASP A 104 7.60 2.70 13.88
CA ASP A 104 8.86 3.21 13.31
C ASP A 104 8.65 4.62 12.74
N PRO A 105 9.20 5.69 13.35
CA PRO A 105 9.01 7.05 12.85
C PRO A 105 9.65 7.29 11.48
N LEU A 106 10.56 6.42 11.02
CA LEU A 106 11.18 6.45 9.68
C LEU A 106 10.39 5.65 8.64
N ALA A 107 9.28 5.01 9.01
CA ALA A 107 8.41 4.37 8.03
C ALA A 107 7.75 5.44 7.14
N ILE A 108 7.70 5.17 5.84
CA ILE A 108 7.07 6.05 4.85
C ILE A 108 5.56 5.86 4.94
N THR A 109 4.83 6.97 5.06
CA THR A 109 3.37 7.00 5.22
C THR A 109 2.65 6.82 3.89
N ASP A 110 1.37 6.44 3.92
CA ASP A 110 0.56 6.28 2.71
C ASP A 110 0.47 7.57 1.88
N ALA A 111 0.45 8.72 2.54
CA ALA A 111 0.45 10.03 1.88
C ALA A 111 1.78 10.30 1.15
N GLU A 112 2.91 9.96 1.78
CA GLU A 112 4.24 10.06 1.17
C GLU A 112 4.37 9.06 0.01
N TRP A 113 3.88 7.83 0.17
CA TRP A 113 3.83 6.84 -0.91
C TRP A 113 3.00 7.30 -2.11
N LYS A 114 1.91 8.03 -1.88
CA LYS A 114 1.08 8.59 -2.95
C LYS A 114 1.81 9.66 -3.76
N ILE A 115 2.78 10.37 -3.17
CA ILE A 115 3.64 11.31 -3.89
C ILE A 115 4.63 10.53 -4.77
N LEU A 116 5.21 9.47 -4.21
CA LEU A 116 6.26 8.69 -4.88
C LEU A 116 5.74 7.79 -6.00
N LEU A 117 4.53 7.25 -5.87
CA LEU A 117 3.99 6.34 -6.87
C LEU A 117 3.27 7.15 -7.96
N PRO A 118 3.58 6.92 -9.25
CA PRO A 118 2.79 7.49 -10.33
C PRO A 118 1.34 7.05 -10.12
N VAL A 119 0.46 8.03 -9.94
CA VAL A 119 -0.95 7.80 -9.66
C VAL A 119 -1.59 7.17 -10.89
N ALA A 120 -1.43 5.86 -11.07
CA ALA A 120 -2.53 5.10 -11.61
C ALA A 120 -3.65 5.36 -10.61
N SER A 121 -4.76 5.93 -11.08
CA SER A 121 -6.02 5.94 -10.35
C SER A 121 -6.41 4.48 -10.05
N ALA A 122 -5.76 3.88 -9.06
CA ALA A 122 -6.21 2.71 -8.38
C ALA A 122 -7.00 3.28 -7.21
N GLN A 123 -8.23 3.72 -7.51
CA GLN A 123 -9.28 3.62 -6.51
C GLN A 123 -9.14 2.21 -5.93
N GLY A 124 -8.72 2.10 -4.68
CA GLY A 124 -8.72 0.85 -3.93
C GLY A 124 -10.17 0.40 -3.76
N GLY A 125 -10.74 -0.13 -4.83
CA GLY A 125 -12.03 -0.80 -4.83
C GLY A 125 -11.83 -2.26 -4.44
N ALA A 126 -12.82 -2.82 -3.78
CA ALA A 126 -12.92 -4.27 -3.68
C ALA A 126 -12.90 -4.84 -5.10
N PHE A 127 -11.87 -5.63 -5.42
CA PHE A 127 -11.84 -6.41 -6.64
C PHE A 127 -12.23 -7.84 -6.29
N THR A 128 -13.21 -8.37 -7.01
CA THR A 128 -13.52 -9.80 -6.98
C THR A 128 -12.71 -10.45 -8.10
N VAL A 129 -11.81 -11.36 -7.74
CA VAL A 129 -11.21 -12.26 -8.73
C VAL A 129 -12.27 -13.30 -9.04
N ASP A 130 -12.84 -13.24 -10.24
CA ASP A 130 -13.70 -14.31 -10.73
C ASP A 130 -12.82 -15.54 -10.98
N THR A 131 -12.88 -16.50 -10.06
CA THR A 131 -12.14 -17.76 -10.16
C THR A 131 -12.84 -18.77 -11.08
N LEU A 132 -14.04 -18.46 -11.57
CA LEU A 132 -14.76 -19.28 -12.53
C LEU A 132 -14.48 -18.72 -13.91
N GLY A 133 -13.45 -19.26 -14.57
CA GLY A 133 -13.26 -19.03 -15.99
C GLY A 133 -14.52 -19.45 -16.72
N THR A 134 -15.26 -18.47 -17.27
CA THR A 134 -16.41 -18.59 -18.18
C THR A 134 -17.04 -19.99 -18.15
N SER A 135 -18.11 -20.18 -17.38
CA SER A 135 -18.88 -21.43 -17.41
C SER A 135 -19.22 -21.76 -18.85
N GLY A 136 -18.50 -22.74 -19.40
CA GLY A 136 -18.71 -23.20 -20.76
C GLY A 136 -20.13 -23.76 -20.84
N VAL A 137 -20.83 -23.44 -21.93
CA VAL A 137 -22.12 -24.03 -22.27
C VAL A 137 -22.07 -25.53 -22.00
N HIS A 138 -23.00 -26.05 -21.20
CA HIS A 138 -22.96 -27.42 -20.73
C HIS A 138 -22.91 -28.40 -21.92
N MET A 139 -21.75 -29.04 -22.11
CA MET A 139 -21.53 -29.91 -23.25
C MET A 139 -22.27 -31.26 -23.06
N PRO A 140 -23.04 -31.75 -24.06
CA PRO A 140 -23.85 -32.97 -23.93
C PRO A 140 -23.06 -34.24 -23.58
N TRP A 141 -21.74 -34.25 -23.79
CA TRP A 141 -20.89 -35.39 -23.48
C TRP A 141 -20.61 -35.55 -21.98
N CYS A 142 -20.83 -34.53 -21.16
CA CYS A 142 -20.58 -34.60 -19.71
C CYS A 142 -21.43 -35.69 -19.02
N ALA A 143 -22.67 -35.91 -19.45
CA ALA A 143 -23.50 -37.01 -18.94
C ALA A 143 -22.98 -38.40 -19.38
N LEU A 144 -22.45 -38.49 -20.60
CA LEU A 144 -21.90 -39.73 -21.15
C LEU A 144 -20.61 -40.17 -20.44
N TYR A 145 -19.77 -39.23 -20.04
CA TYR A 145 -18.48 -39.53 -19.39
C TYR A 145 -18.64 -40.21 -18.02
N PHE A 146 -19.73 -39.90 -17.30
CA PHE A 146 -20.03 -40.51 -16.00
C PHE A 146 -20.99 -41.70 -16.08
N ALA A 147 -21.31 -42.17 -17.30
CA ALA A 147 -22.29 -43.23 -17.55
C ALA A 147 -23.63 -43.02 -16.82
N ALA A 148 -24.01 -41.76 -16.60
CA ALA A 148 -25.19 -41.38 -15.86
C ALA A 148 -26.33 -41.02 -16.82
N LEU A 149 -27.57 -41.34 -16.45
CA LEU A 149 -28.76 -40.92 -17.21
C LEU A 149 -28.98 -39.39 -17.15
N TYR A 150 -28.37 -38.71 -16.17
CA TYR A 150 -28.51 -37.29 -15.87
C TYR A 150 -27.15 -36.72 -15.40
N CYS A 151 -26.90 -35.42 -15.64
CA CYS A 151 -25.68 -34.78 -15.17
C CYS A 151 -25.78 -34.51 -13.66
N SER A 152 -24.71 -34.74 -12.89
CA SER A 152 -24.66 -34.34 -11.47
C SER A 152 -24.83 -32.83 -11.26
N CYS A 153 -24.65 -32.05 -12.33
CA CYS A 153 -24.87 -30.62 -12.38
C CYS A 153 -26.36 -30.21 -12.57
N GLY A 154 -27.25 -31.15 -12.84
CA GLY A 154 -28.69 -30.92 -13.01
C GLY A 154 -29.08 -30.14 -14.27
N ALA A 155 -28.18 -29.96 -15.24
CA ALA A 155 -28.45 -29.22 -16.47
C ALA A 155 -29.49 -29.92 -17.38
N ASP A 156 -29.67 -31.23 -17.25
CA ASP A 156 -30.75 -31.96 -17.92
C ASP A 156 -32.15 -31.48 -17.48
N LEU A 157 -32.28 -30.93 -16.27
CA LEU A 157 -33.52 -30.36 -15.75
C LEU A 157 -33.81 -28.95 -16.28
N THR A 158 -32.82 -28.29 -16.89
CA THR A 158 -32.91 -26.93 -17.47
C THR A 158 -32.79 -26.97 -19.01
N ASN A 159 -33.08 -28.11 -19.62
CA ASN A 159 -32.96 -28.31 -21.07
C ASN A 159 -31.53 -28.03 -21.61
N PHE A 160 -30.51 -28.30 -20.79
CA PHE A 160 -29.08 -28.09 -21.08
C PHE A 160 -28.64 -26.63 -21.27
N GLU A 161 -29.46 -25.66 -20.85
CA GLU A 161 -29.12 -24.24 -20.98
C GLU A 161 -28.12 -23.79 -19.90
N TYR A 162 -28.22 -24.30 -18.67
CA TYR A 162 -27.35 -23.94 -17.54
C TYR A 162 -27.36 -24.97 -16.39
N PRO A 163 -26.27 -25.14 -15.62
CA PRO A 163 -26.27 -25.97 -14.42
C PRO A 163 -27.27 -25.47 -13.37
N LEU A 164 -27.97 -26.38 -12.70
CA LEU A 164 -29.05 -26.03 -11.77
C LEU A 164 -28.54 -25.33 -10.49
N TYR A 165 -27.25 -25.51 -10.16
CA TYR A 165 -26.60 -24.87 -9.00
C TYR A 165 -26.08 -23.45 -9.31
N GLU A 166 -26.02 -23.04 -10.58
CA GLU A 166 -25.77 -21.66 -10.99
C GLU A 166 -27.14 -21.02 -11.15
N GLY A 167 -27.69 -20.50 -10.05
CA GLY A 167 -29.04 -19.94 -9.99
C GLY A 167 -29.33 -19.05 -11.20
N GLY A 168 -30.29 -19.47 -12.02
CA GLY A 168 -30.70 -18.76 -13.23
C GLY A 168 -30.96 -17.29 -12.90
N ALA A 169 -30.37 -16.40 -13.69
CA ALA A 169 -30.65 -14.98 -13.59
C ALA A 169 -32.16 -14.77 -13.79
N LEU A 170 -32.85 -14.30 -12.75
CA LEU A 170 -34.14 -13.66 -12.93
C LEU A 170 -33.88 -12.41 -13.75
N THR A 171 -34.07 -12.48 -15.07
CA THR A 171 -34.09 -11.30 -15.90
C THR A 171 -35.35 -10.51 -15.57
N GLU A 172 -35.17 -9.41 -14.85
CA GLU A 172 -36.18 -8.38 -14.71
C GLU A 172 -36.56 -7.83 -16.10
N GLY A 173 -37.83 -7.98 -16.47
CA GLY A 173 -38.59 -7.05 -17.31
C GLY A 173 -38.28 -6.95 -18.82
N SER A 174 -39.19 -7.45 -19.65
CA SER A 174 -39.57 -6.79 -20.91
C SER A 174 -41.02 -7.10 -21.24
N GLU A 175 -41.79 -6.04 -21.43
CA GLU A 175 -43.21 -6.00 -21.76
C GLU A 175 -43.52 -6.71 -23.10
N LEU A 176 -44.61 -7.49 -23.12
CA LEU A 176 -45.82 -7.35 -23.97
C LEU A 176 -46.85 -8.43 -23.58
#